data_AF-A0A3D8S485-F1
#
_entry.id   AF-A0A3D8S485-F1
#
_cell.length_a   1.000
_cell.length_b   1.000
_cell.length_c   1.000
_cell.angle_alpha   90.00
_cell.angle_beta   90.00
_cell.angle_gamma   90.00
#
_symmetry.space_group_name_H-M   'P 1'
#
loop_
_entity.id
_entity.type
_entity.pdbx_description
1 polymer ?
#
loop_
_entity_poly.entity_id
_entity_poly.type
_entity_poly.pdbx_seq_one_letter_code
_entity_poly.pdbx_strand_id
1 'polypeptide(L)'
;MASNNPGRRDPVPPKSCLRYDVNVLQDIPVSRFGEVFITLNSLSPPHPSLVQGIWEFTEPEPSAESLDAQSRLALIQNTRGLSYGFCWTGRGLLEDSITSGLKMAVEDLGATVPFDVAFHPQSLDSTDFLYKRSGLRYNVFKTVLEAIRTMVLVLEIILLLLGRIHTPGSRVRSRLSLSRKSRT
;
A
#
# COMPACT_ATOMS: atom_id res chain seq x y z
N MET A 1 -15.37 -2.89 6.76
CA MET A 1 -16.33 -4.02 6.71
C MET A 1 -15.87 -5.00 5.66
N ALA A 2 -15.29 -6.14 6.06
CA ALA A 2 -14.81 -7.16 5.14
C ALA A 2 -15.99 -7.96 4.57
N SER A 3 -16.04 -8.10 3.24
CA SER A 3 -17.03 -8.89 2.52
C SER A 3 -16.75 -10.38 2.73
N ASN A 4 -17.63 -11.05 3.48
CA ASN A 4 -17.55 -12.49 3.72
C ASN A 4 -18.21 -13.25 2.56
N ASN A 5 -17.43 -13.60 1.52
CA ASN A 5 -17.90 -14.47 0.45
C ASN A 5 -17.16 -15.83 0.52
N PRO A 6 -17.82 -16.92 0.98
CA PRO A 6 -17.16 -18.17 1.40
C PRO A 6 -16.56 -19.03 0.28
N GLY A 7 -16.55 -18.56 -0.98
CA GLY A 7 -16.06 -19.30 -2.14
C GLY A 7 -14.79 -18.73 -2.80
N ARG A 8 -14.31 -17.56 -2.40
CA ARG A 8 -13.16 -16.90 -3.03
C ARG A 8 -11.95 -17.02 -2.10
N ARG A 9 -11.09 -18.02 -2.34
CA ARG A 9 -9.74 -17.99 -1.78
C ARG A 9 -8.97 -16.94 -2.57
N ASP A 10 -8.95 -15.72 -2.06
CA ASP A 10 -8.02 -14.73 -2.60
C ASP A 10 -6.60 -15.29 -2.47
N PRO A 11 -5.79 -15.25 -3.54
CA PRO A 11 -4.44 -15.78 -3.49
C PRO A 11 -3.65 -15.05 -2.40
N VAL A 12 -3.10 -15.82 -1.45
CA VAL A 12 -2.25 -15.26 -0.40
C VAL A 12 -1.04 -14.61 -1.10
N PRO A 13 -0.80 -13.30 -0.89
CA PRO A 13 0.33 -12.63 -1.52
C PRO A 13 1.63 -13.31 -1.07
N PRO A 14 2.64 -13.40 -1.96
CA PRO A 14 3.92 -14.01 -1.63
C PRO A 14 4.56 -13.26 -0.46
N LYS A 15 5.02 -14.01 0.55
CA LYS A 15 5.79 -13.46 1.67
C LYS A 15 7.25 -13.33 1.25
N SER A 16 7.84 -12.15 1.46
CA SER A 16 9.26 -11.90 1.29
C SER A 16 9.98 -11.89 2.64
N CYS A 17 11.25 -12.28 2.64
CA CYS A 17 12.15 -12.17 3.78
C CYS A 17 13.44 -11.52 3.27
N LEU A 18 13.93 -10.52 4.00
CA LEU A 18 15.14 -9.79 3.67
C LEU A 18 16.12 -9.88 4.83
N ARG A 19 17.39 -10.17 4.54
CA ARG A 19 18.45 -10.20 5.55
C ARG A 19 19.55 -9.24 5.13
N TYR A 20 19.91 -8.34 6.03
CA TYR A 20 21.03 -7.45 5.91
C TYR A 20 22.21 -7.98 6.71
N ASP A 21 23.38 -8.01 6.08
CA ASP A 21 24.66 -8.21 6.73
C ASP A 21 25.19 -6.85 7.19
N VAL A 22 25.08 -6.58 8.49
CA VAL A 22 25.44 -5.28 9.06
C VAL A 22 26.96 -5.14 9.14
N ASN A 23 27.70 -6.25 9.27
CA ASN A 23 29.15 -6.21 9.25
C ASN A 23 29.67 -5.61 7.95
N VAL A 24 29.12 -6.05 6.82
CA VAL A 24 29.50 -5.51 5.50
C VAL A 24 28.96 -4.09 5.31
N LEU A 25 27.70 -3.83 5.65
CA LEU A 25 27.06 -2.53 5.38
C LEU A 25 27.65 -1.37 6.18
N GLN A 26 28.18 -1.64 7.37
CA GLN A 26 28.68 -0.62 8.29
C GLN A 26 30.17 -0.80 8.63
N ASP A 27 30.87 -1.70 7.93
CA ASP A 27 32.27 -2.05 8.16
C ASP A 27 32.58 -2.44 9.63
N ILE A 28 31.72 -3.27 10.22
CA ILE A 28 31.83 -3.69 11.63
C ILE A 28 32.70 -4.96 11.73
N PRO A 29 33.79 -4.95 12.52
CA PRO A 29 34.72 -6.07 12.58
C PRO A 29 34.11 -7.31 13.23
N VAL A 30 34.02 -8.39 12.44
CA VAL A 30 33.49 -9.70 12.89
C VAL A 30 34.32 -10.28 14.05
N SER A 31 35.62 -10.04 14.08
CA SER A 31 36.50 -10.52 15.16
C SER A 31 36.12 -10.01 16.55
N ARG A 32 35.45 -8.85 16.62
CA ARG A 32 35.05 -8.22 17.88
C ARG A 32 33.58 -8.44 18.22
N PHE A 33 32.71 -8.41 17.21
CA PHE A 33 31.25 -8.41 17.41
C PHE A 33 30.56 -9.69 16.95
N GLY A 34 31.30 -10.61 16.32
CA GLY A 34 30.71 -11.74 15.62
C GLY A 34 29.94 -11.30 14.37
N GLU A 35 29.14 -12.22 13.84
CA GLU A 35 28.26 -11.93 12.70
C GLU A 35 26.97 -11.24 13.18
N VAL A 36 26.64 -10.11 12.57
CA VAL A 36 25.54 -9.23 12.94
C VAL A 36 24.61 -9.09 11.75
N PHE A 37 23.36 -9.55 11.94
CA PHE A 37 22.36 -9.56 10.90
C PHE A 37 21.07 -8.90 11.36
N ILE A 38 20.42 -8.18 10.43
CA ILE A 38 19.05 -7.69 10.61
C ILE A 38 18.18 -8.45 9.62
N THR A 39 17.15 -9.14 10.11
CA THR A 39 16.22 -9.89 9.25
C THR A 39 14.84 -9.25 9.33
N LEU A 40 14.31 -8.81 8.19
CA LEU A 40 12.97 -8.26 8.04
C LEU A 40 12.03 -9.35 7.51
N ASN A 41 10.84 -9.46 8.11
CA ASN A 41 9.78 -10.37 7.70
C ASN A 41 10.23 -11.83 7.57
N SER A 42 10.93 -12.34 8.59
CA SER A 42 11.46 -13.72 8.57
C SER A 42 10.34 -14.75 8.37
N LEU A 43 10.53 -15.68 7.43
CA LEU A 43 9.56 -16.75 7.14
C LEU A 43 9.42 -17.75 8.30
N SER A 44 10.51 -17.93 9.06
CA SER A 44 10.56 -18.69 10.30
C SER A 44 11.32 -17.89 11.36
N PRO A 45 10.92 -17.97 12.64
CA PRO A 45 11.62 -17.24 13.68
C PRO A 45 13.07 -17.76 13.81
N PRO A 46 14.06 -16.86 13.94
CA PRO A 46 15.44 -17.26 14.25
C PRO A 46 15.54 -17.95 15.61
N HIS A 47 16.59 -18.75 15.80
CA HIS A 47 16.81 -19.45 17.07
C HIS A 47 16.90 -18.43 18.22
N PRO A 48 16.13 -18.59 19.31
CA PRO A 48 15.96 -17.54 20.32
C PRO A 48 17.27 -17.16 21.03
N SER A 49 18.22 -18.09 21.14
CA SER A 49 19.54 -17.79 21.74
C SER A 49 20.43 -16.87 20.88
N LEU A 50 20.10 -16.66 19.61
CA LEU A 50 20.84 -15.81 18.68
C LEU A 50 20.17 -14.44 18.48
N VAL A 51 18.96 -14.25 19.02
CA VAL A 51 18.18 -13.03 18.86
C VAL A 51 18.59 -12.02 19.92
N GLN A 52 19.08 -10.86 19.47
CA GLN A 52 19.41 -9.75 20.35
C GLN A 52 18.21 -8.82 20.61
N GLY A 53 17.27 -8.77 19.67
CA GLY A 53 16.06 -7.96 19.78
C GLY A 53 15.07 -8.26 18.67
N ILE A 54 13.81 -7.99 18.94
CA ILE A 54 12.70 -8.08 17.99
C ILE A 54 11.95 -6.77 18.07
N TRP A 55 11.68 -6.18 16.91
CA TRP A 55 10.90 -4.96 16.79
C TRP A 55 9.80 -5.18 15.77
N GLU A 56 8.61 -4.70 16.09
CA GLU A 56 7.46 -4.74 15.20
C GLU A 56 7.14 -3.31 14.75
N PHE A 57 7.13 -3.12 13.44
CA PHE A 57 6.79 -1.85 12.82
C PHE A 57 5.58 -2.06 11.90
N THR A 58 4.66 -1.12 11.93
CA THR A 58 3.56 -1.06 10.96
C THR A 58 3.87 0.04 9.97
N GLU A 59 4.11 -0.32 8.71
CA GLU A 59 4.23 0.65 7.64
C GLU A 59 2.82 0.97 7.09
N PRO A 60 2.37 2.23 7.16
CA PRO A 60 1.09 2.61 6.58
C PRO A 60 1.18 2.58 5.06
N GLU A 61 0.34 1.77 4.43
CA GLU A 61 0.24 1.73 2.97
C GLU A 61 -0.56 2.94 2.46
N PRO A 62 -0.03 3.72 1.49
CA PRO A 62 -0.75 4.85 0.93
C PRO A 62 -1.97 4.38 0.13
N SER A 63 -3.16 4.67 0.66
CA SER A 63 -4.44 4.49 0.00
C SER A 63 -4.98 5.82 -0.56
N ALA A 64 -5.94 5.74 -1.48
CA ALA A 64 -6.64 6.93 -1.98
C ALA A 64 -7.28 7.76 -0.85
N GLU A 65 -7.83 7.09 0.17
CA GLU A 65 -8.41 7.73 1.35
C GLU A 65 -7.33 8.42 2.20
N SER A 66 -6.16 7.79 2.36
CA SER A 66 -5.04 8.39 3.11
C SER A 66 -4.47 9.62 2.41
N LEU A 67 -4.39 9.61 1.08
CA LEU A 67 -3.95 10.76 0.28
C LEU A 67 -4.97 11.90 0.32
N ASP A 68 -6.26 11.59 0.25
CA ASP A 68 -7.34 12.58 0.43
C ASP A 68 -7.32 13.17 1.84
N ALA A 69 -7.11 12.37 2.88
CA ALA A 69 -6.94 12.86 4.24
C ALA A 69 -5.69 13.75 4.39
N GLN A 70 -4.56 13.34 3.82
CA GLN A 70 -3.32 14.13 3.79
C GLN A 70 -3.54 15.48 3.10
N SER A 71 -4.31 15.53 2.01
CA SER A 71 -4.65 16.77 1.29
C SER A 71 -5.41 17.80 2.13
N ARG A 72 -6.23 17.31 3.08
CA ARG A 72 -7.03 18.13 4.00
C ARG A 72 -6.29 18.50 5.29
N LEU A 73 -5.07 18.01 5.48
CA LEU A 73 -4.32 18.20 6.73
C LEU A 73 -4.15 19.68 7.10
N ALA A 74 -3.93 20.55 6.11
CA ALA A 74 -3.80 21.99 6.32
C ALA A 74 -5.04 22.63 6.98
N LEU A 75 -6.23 22.03 6.85
CA LEU A 75 -7.47 22.54 7.43
C LEU A 75 -7.53 22.38 8.96
N ILE A 76 -6.71 21.50 9.53
CA ILE A 76 -6.70 21.20 10.97
C ILE A 76 -5.40 21.63 11.67
N GLN A 77 -4.41 22.11 10.93
CA GLN A 77 -3.15 22.58 11.53
C GLN A 77 -3.37 23.82 12.38
N ASN A 78 -2.60 23.92 13.47
CA ASN A 78 -2.64 25.00 14.45
C ASN A 78 -4.06 25.36 14.95
N THR A 79 -4.97 24.41 14.91
CA THR A 79 -6.36 24.61 15.32
C THR A 79 -6.46 24.23 16.78
N ARG A 80 -6.82 25.18 17.65
CA ARG A 80 -6.83 25.01 19.12
C ARG A 80 -5.43 24.69 19.69
N GLY A 81 -4.38 25.19 19.04
CA GLY A 81 -2.99 24.96 19.46
C GLY A 81 -2.50 23.53 19.23
N LEU A 82 -3.13 22.80 18.30
CA LEU A 82 -2.71 21.45 17.92
C LEU A 82 -2.17 21.47 16.50
N SER A 83 -0.98 20.89 16.34
CA SER A 83 -0.33 20.68 15.05
C SER A 83 0.08 19.21 14.89
N TYR A 84 -0.06 18.68 13.67
CA TYR A 84 0.06 17.25 13.37
C TYR A 84 1.12 16.99 12.29
N GLY A 85 2.10 16.12 12.56
CA GLY A 85 3.34 16.11 11.82
C GLY A 85 4.13 14.84 12.04
N PHE A 86 4.48 14.19 10.93
CA PHE A 86 5.35 13.03 10.86
C PHE A 86 5.66 12.69 9.39
N CYS A 87 6.27 11.54 9.12
CA CYS A 87 6.61 11.10 7.76
C CYS A 87 5.39 11.08 6.81
N TRP A 88 4.22 10.69 7.32
CA TRP A 88 2.97 10.62 6.57
C TRP A 88 2.38 11.98 6.19
N THR A 89 2.97 13.09 6.61
CA THR A 89 2.56 14.44 6.15
C THR A 89 3.16 14.84 4.82
N GLY A 90 4.14 14.07 4.32
CA GLY A 90 4.79 14.29 3.03
C GLY A 90 4.79 13.02 2.16
N ARG A 91 5.97 12.59 1.75
CA ARG A 91 6.17 11.40 0.89
C ARG A 91 6.24 10.09 1.68
N GLY A 92 6.20 10.13 3.01
CA GLY A 92 6.37 8.96 3.86
C GLY A 92 7.82 8.65 4.21
N LEU A 93 8.75 9.57 3.92
CA LEU A 93 10.17 9.40 4.24
C LEU A 93 10.51 10.05 5.59
N LEU A 94 11.69 9.72 6.12
CA LEU A 94 12.14 10.26 7.41
C LEU A 94 12.34 11.79 7.35
N GLU A 95 12.77 12.29 6.20
CA GLU A 95 12.96 13.72 5.95
C GLU A 95 11.66 14.51 6.12
N ASP A 96 10.50 13.90 5.83
CA ASP A 96 9.21 14.54 6.02
C ASP A 96 8.87 14.70 7.51
N SER A 97 9.32 13.79 8.37
CA SER A 97 9.20 13.94 9.84
C SER A 97 10.01 15.13 10.34
N ILE A 98 11.24 15.29 9.85
CA ILE A 98 12.12 16.40 10.22
C ILE A 98 11.54 17.72 9.71
N THR A 99 11.12 17.74 8.45
CA THR A 99 10.55 18.92 7.79
C THR A 99 9.28 19.39 8.50
N SER A 100 8.35 18.47 8.79
CA SER A 100 7.09 18.80 9.49
C SER A 100 7.33 19.27 10.93
N GLY A 101 8.27 18.66 11.66
CA GLY A 101 8.65 19.10 13.00
C GLY A 101 9.25 20.50 13.02
N LEU A 102 10.20 20.78 12.12
CA LEU A 102 10.79 22.12 11.98
C LEU A 102 9.74 23.16 11.57
N LYS A 103 8.82 22.80 10.66
CA LYS A 103 7.74 23.68 10.24
C LYS A 103 6.87 24.10 11.41
N MET A 104 6.43 23.17 12.24
CA MET A 104 5.65 23.50 13.45
C MET A 104 6.44 24.33 14.44
N ALA A 105 7.70 23.98 14.68
CA ALA A 105 8.53 24.72 15.62
C ALA A 105 8.63 26.19 15.21
N VAL A 106 8.86 26.47 13.93
CA VAL A 106 9.02 27.84 13.42
C VAL A 106 7.68 28.54 13.22
N GLU A 107 6.74 27.93 12.49
CA GLU A 107 5.49 28.58 12.07
C GLU A 107 4.43 28.61 13.18
N ASP A 108 4.26 27.51 13.92
CA ASP A 108 3.18 27.38 14.91
C ASP A 108 3.62 27.79 16.32
N LEU A 109 4.89 27.53 16.67
CA LEU A 109 5.43 27.79 18.01
C LEU A 109 6.36 29.01 18.07
N GLY A 110 6.73 29.61 16.92
CA GLY A 110 7.56 30.82 16.86
C GLY A 110 9.03 30.60 17.25
N ALA A 111 9.54 29.38 17.19
CA ALA A 111 10.93 29.07 17.48
C ALA A 111 11.87 29.69 16.44
N THR A 112 13.01 30.22 16.91
CA THR A 112 14.11 30.63 16.03
C THR A 112 15.13 29.51 15.95
N VAL A 113 15.41 29.02 14.74
CA VAL A 113 16.41 27.98 14.51
C VAL A 113 17.74 28.57 14.05
N PRO A 114 18.89 27.93 14.34
CA PRO A 114 20.22 28.47 14.03
C PRO A 114 20.67 28.26 12.57
N PHE A 115 19.77 27.85 11.68
CA PHE A 115 20.05 27.57 10.27
C PHE A 115 18.83 27.90 9.41
N ASP A 116 19.04 28.18 8.13
CA ASP A 116 17.96 28.42 7.19
C ASP A 116 17.18 27.12 6.91
N VAL A 117 15.87 27.16 7.13
CA VAL A 117 15.01 26.01 6.83
C VAL A 117 14.42 26.17 5.44
N ALA A 118 14.95 25.40 4.50
CA ALA A 118 14.35 25.26 3.19
C ALA A 118 13.25 24.19 3.24
N PHE A 119 11.99 24.61 3.26
CA PHE A 119 10.88 23.68 3.09
C PHE A 119 10.76 23.32 1.61
N HIS A 120 10.92 22.04 1.27
CA HIS A 120 10.65 21.60 -0.10
C HIS A 120 9.17 21.87 -0.42
N PRO A 121 8.88 22.72 -1.43
CA PRO A 121 7.51 23.02 -1.82
C PRO A 121 7.01 21.85 -2.63
N GLN A 122 6.57 20.78 -1.98
CA GLN A 122 5.70 19.74 -2.55
C GLN A 122 5.45 18.67 -1.49
N SER A 123 4.24 18.68 -0.92
CA SER A 123 3.51 17.43 -0.75
C SER A 123 3.57 16.69 -2.10
N LEU A 124 3.48 15.36 -2.12
CA LEU A 124 3.04 14.71 -3.35
C LEU A 124 1.90 15.57 -3.90
N ASP A 125 2.05 16.14 -5.09
CA ASP A 125 1.08 17.09 -5.62
C ASP A 125 -0.17 16.33 -6.11
N SER A 126 -0.58 15.32 -5.35
CA SER A 126 -1.91 14.75 -5.37
C SER A 126 -2.92 15.83 -5.01
N THR A 127 -2.58 16.91 -4.29
CA THR A 127 -3.48 18.05 -4.08
C THR A 127 -3.79 18.82 -5.35
N ASP A 128 -2.83 19.30 -6.14
CA ASP A 128 -3.16 19.95 -7.42
C ASP A 128 -3.69 18.91 -8.42
N PHE A 129 -3.21 17.67 -8.39
CA PHE A 129 -3.77 16.59 -9.21
C PHE A 129 -5.20 16.16 -8.81
N LEU A 130 -5.61 16.22 -7.54
CA LEU A 130 -6.96 15.87 -7.03
C LEU A 130 -7.91 17.08 -7.04
N TYR A 131 -7.40 18.27 -6.77
CA TYR A 131 -8.13 19.53 -6.86
C TYR A 131 -8.44 19.86 -8.32
N LYS A 132 -7.47 19.69 -9.23
CA LYS A 132 -7.70 19.76 -10.69
C LYS A 132 -8.56 18.61 -11.21
N ARG A 133 -8.58 17.47 -10.52
CA ARG A 133 -9.43 16.30 -10.84
C ARG A 133 -10.83 16.38 -10.24
N SER A 134 -11.13 17.37 -9.39
CA SER A 134 -12.48 17.68 -8.95
C SER A 134 -13.15 18.74 -9.83
N GLY A 135 -12.71 18.88 -11.09
CA GLY A 135 -13.42 19.66 -12.10
C GLY A 135 -14.71 18.97 -12.55
N LEU A 136 -15.72 19.77 -12.92
CA LEU A 136 -16.97 19.32 -13.55
C LEU A 136 -16.76 18.22 -14.59
N ARG A 137 -15.67 18.33 -15.38
CA ARG A 137 -15.29 17.35 -16.40
C ARG A 137 -15.04 15.96 -15.84
N TYR A 138 -14.30 15.81 -14.74
CA TYR A 138 -14.05 14.50 -14.13
C TYR A 138 -15.32 13.89 -13.57
N ASN A 139 -16.17 14.71 -12.93
CA ASN A 139 -17.46 14.24 -12.43
C ASN A 139 -18.35 13.77 -13.59
N VAL A 140 -18.34 14.47 -14.73
CA VAL A 140 -19.03 14.02 -15.95
C VAL A 140 -18.43 12.72 -16.48
N PHE A 141 -17.10 12.62 -16.62
CA PHE A 141 -16.43 11.40 -17.08
C PHE A 141 -16.72 10.21 -16.16
N LYS A 142 -16.68 10.41 -14.85
CA LYS A 142 -16.99 9.40 -13.84
C LYS A 142 -18.45 8.97 -13.94
N THR A 143 -19.39 9.91 -14.05
CA THR A 143 -20.81 9.61 -14.22
C THR A 143 -21.09 8.85 -15.52
N VAL A 144 -20.43 9.22 -16.63
CA VAL A 144 -20.55 8.49 -17.90
C VAL A 144 -20.01 7.07 -17.78
N LEU A 145 -18.85 6.88 -17.13
CA LEU A 145 -18.25 5.56 -16.95
C LEU A 145 -19.11 4.65 -16.06
N GLU A 146 -19.65 5.19 -14.98
CA GLU A 146 -20.62 4.48 -14.11
C GLU A 146 -21.93 4.20 -14.86
N ALA A 147 -22.43 5.13 -15.69
CA ALA A 147 -23.60 4.91 -16.53
C ALA A 147 -23.36 3.77 -17.55
N ILE A 148 -22.20 3.74 -18.21
CA ILE A 148 -21.83 2.63 -19.11
C ILE A 148 -21.77 1.31 -18.33
N ARG A 149 -21.15 1.29 -17.16
CA ARG A 149 -21.08 0.09 -16.30
C ARG A 149 -22.46 -0.41 -15.91
N THR A 150 -23.35 0.48 -15.48
CA THR A 150 -24.73 0.13 -15.14
C THR A 150 -25.51 -0.35 -16.36
N MET A 151 -25.32 0.25 -17.53
CA MET A 151 -25.94 -0.20 -18.78
C MET A 151 -25.49 -1.61 -19.17
N VAL A 152 -24.20 -1.93 -19.04
CA VAL A 152 -23.67 -3.28 -19.27
C VAL A 152 -24.28 -4.29 -18.30
N LEU A 153 -24.37 -3.95 -17.01
CA LEU A 153 -24.98 -4.83 -16.00
C LEU A 153 -26.48 -5.04 -16.27
N VAL A 154 -27.21 -3.99 -16.63
CA VAL A 154 -28.64 -4.09 -16.98
C VAL A 154 -28.81 -4.95 -18.23
N LEU A 155 -27.98 -4.76 -19.26
CA LEU A 155 -27.99 -5.59 -20.46
C LEU A 155 -27.69 -7.06 -20.13
N GLU A 156 -26.70 -7.33 -19.27
CA GLU A 156 -26.36 -8.68 -18.82
C GLU A 156 -27.54 -9.34 -18.09
N ILE A 157 -28.19 -8.61 -17.17
CA ILE A 157 -29.40 -9.08 -16.46
C ILE A 157 -30.53 -9.34 -17.46
N ILE A 158 -30.75 -8.47 -18.43
CA ILE A 158 -31.76 -8.63 -19.49
C ILE A 158 -31.44 -9.88 -20.33
N LEU A 159 -30.19 -10.09 -20.73
CA LEU A 159 -29.78 -11.27 -21.49
C LEU A 159 -29.95 -12.58 -20.69
N LEU A 160 -29.72 -12.55 -19.37
CA LEU A 160 -30.01 -13.66 -18.48
C LEU A 160 -31.52 -13.93 -18.36
N LEU A 161 -32.34 -12.88 -18.23
CA LEU A 161 -33.81 -12.99 -18.14
C LEU A 161 -34.44 -13.45 -19.47
N LEU A 162 -33.88 -13.05 -20.61
CA LEU A 162 -34.27 -13.55 -21.94
C LEU A 162 -33.68 -14.94 -22.26
N GLY A 163 -33.01 -15.59 -21.30
CA GLY A 163 -32.49 -16.96 -21.45
C GLY A 163 -31.37 -17.10 -22.49
N ARG A 164 -30.66 -16.01 -22.80
CA ARG A 164 -29.74 -15.93 -23.95
C ARG A 164 -28.26 -15.91 -23.55
N ILE A 165 -27.90 -16.48 -22.40
CA ILE A 165 -26.51 -16.86 -22.09
C ILE A 165 -26.46 -18.36 -21.77
N HIS A 166 -25.82 -19.07 -22.68
CA HIS A 166 -25.40 -20.46 -22.54
C HIS A 166 -24.25 -20.50 -21.53
N THR A 167 -24.48 -20.96 -20.31
CA THR A 167 -23.37 -21.48 -19.49
C THR A 167 -22.90 -22.78 -20.16
N PRO A 168 -21.68 -22.90 -20.71
CA PRO A 168 -21.15 -24.21 -21.06
C PRO A 168 -20.90 -24.95 -19.74
N GLY A 169 -21.90 -25.70 -19.30
CA GLY A 169 -21.78 -26.65 -18.22
C GLY A 169 -20.77 -27.71 -18.66
N SER A 170 -19.64 -27.78 -17.97
CA SER A 170 -18.71 -28.90 -18.05
C SER A 170 -19.45 -30.19 -17.67
N ARG A 171 -19.89 -30.98 -18.66
CA ARG A 171 -20.29 -32.38 -18.49
C ARG A 171 -19.29 -33.29 -19.19
N VAL A 172 -18.34 -33.77 -18.38
CA VAL A 172 -18.01 -35.18 -18.11
C VAL A 172 -18.36 -36.24 -19.19
N ARG A 173 -17.37 -37.16 -19.36
CA ARG A 173 -17.34 -38.53 -19.97
C ARG A 173 -17.01 -38.58 -21.48
N SER A 174 -16.18 -39.49 -21.99
CA SER A 174 -15.68 -40.78 -21.49
C SER A 174 -14.51 -41.31 -22.34
N ARG A 175 -13.70 -42.18 -21.71
CA ARG A 175 -12.84 -43.26 -22.25
C ARG A 175 -12.75 -43.42 -23.78
N LEU A 176 -11.52 -43.48 -24.28
CA LEU A 176 -11.15 -44.42 -25.34
C LEU A 176 -9.72 -44.92 -25.12
N SER A 177 -9.65 -46.23 -24.93
CA SER A 177 -8.46 -47.07 -24.92
C SER A 177 -7.70 -47.00 -26.24
N LEU A 178 -6.37 -46.87 -26.18
CA LEU A 178 -5.50 -47.37 -27.24
C LEU A 178 -4.30 -48.10 -26.62
N SER A 179 -4.35 -49.42 -26.84
CA SER A 179 -3.28 -50.38 -26.64
C SER A 179 -2.07 -50.04 -27.50
N ARG A 180 -0.86 -50.02 -26.91
CA ARG A 180 0.33 -50.59 -27.56
C ARG A 180 1.49 -50.83 -26.58
N LYS A 181 1.79 -52.12 -26.42
CA LYS A 181 3.13 -52.75 -26.54
C LYS A 181 4.15 -52.52 -25.42
N SER A 182 4.18 -53.47 -24.48
CA SER A 182 5.39 -53.83 -23.73
C SER A 182 6.25 -54.78 -24.58
N ARG A 183 7.56 -54.53 -24.60
CA ARG A 183 8.60 -55.40 -25.14
C ARG A 183 9.70 -55.44 -24.05
N THR A 184 10.03 -56.66 -23.63
CA THR A 184 11.16 -57.12 -22.80
C THR A 184 11.30 -56.54 -21.40
#